data_AF-A0A9X3AII5-F1
#
_entry.id   AF-A0A9X3AII5-F1
#
_cell.length_a   1.000
_cell.length_b   1.000
_cell.length_c   1.000
_cell.angle_alpha   90.00
_cell.angle_beta   90.00
_cell.angle_gamma   90.00
#
_symmetry.space_group_name_H-M   'P 1'
#
loop_
_entity.id
_entity.type
_entity.pdbx_description
1 polymer ?
#
loop_
_entity_poly.entity_id
_entity_poly.type
_entity_poly.pdbx_seq_one_letter_code
_entity_poly.pdbx_strand_id
1 'polypeptide(L)' 'MSDVKQSLQDKLQQLEKGLYLMSVDRIRALSVHETVDLIEELRAVVAAAKADAGKL' A
#
# COMPACT_ATOMS: atom_id res chain seq x y z
N MET A 1 -7.43 -20.17 -5.37
CA MET A 1 -8.29 -19.22 -4.62
C MET A 1 -7.67 -18.76 -3.30
N SER A 2 -6.97 -19.61 -2.54
CA SER A 2 -6.27 -19.16 -1.31
C SER A 2 -5.14 -18.17 -1.58
N ASP A 3 -4.37 -18.34 -2.66
CA ASP A 3 -3.20 -17.50 -2.95
C ASP A 3 -3.58 -16.06 -3.33
N VAL A 4 -4.66 -15.89 -4.09
CA VAL A 4 -5.17 -14.57 -4.49
C VAL A 4 -5.71 -13.82 -3.27
N LYS A 5 -6.43 -14.52 -2.38
CA LYS A 5 -6.94 -13.93 -1.14
C LYS A 5 -5.81 -13.52 -0.19
N GLN A 6 -4.78 -14.36 -0.04
CA GLN A 6 -3.61 -14.03 0.77
C GLN A 6 -2.85 -12.83 0.18
N SER A 7 -2.60 -12.83 -1.13
CA SER A 7 -1.93 -11.71 -1.81
C SER A 7 -2.68 -10.39 -1.64
N LEU A 8 -4.02 -10.42 -1.67
CA LEU A 8 -4.83 -9.24 -1.39
C LEU A 8 -4.71 -8.78 0.06
N GLN A 9 -4.68 -9.69 1.04
CA GLN A 9 -4.46 -9.33 2.44
C GLN A 9 -3.09 -8.67 2.66
N ASP A 10 -2.04 -9.24 2.07
CA ASP A 10 -0.68 -8.69 2.21
C ASP A 10 -0.59 -7.27 1.60
N LYS A 11 -1.22 -7.06 0.44
CA LYS A 11 -1.29 -5.73 -0.21
C LYS A 11 -2.11 -4.72 0.59
N LEU A 12 -3.20 -5.15 1.23
CA LEU A 12 -3.99 -4.29 2.11
C LEU A 12 -3.18 -3.87 3.34
N GLN A 13 -2.43 -4.79 3.95
CA GLN A 13 -1.52 -4.44 5.06
C GLN A 13 -0.43 -3.45 4.64
N GLN A 14 0.13 -3.61 3.44
CA GLN A 14 1.11 -2.66 2.92
C GLN A 14 0.50 -1.26 2.71
N LEU A 15 -0.74 -1.19 2.23
CA LEU A 15 -1.49 0.07 2.10
C LEU A 15 -1.75 0.73 3.44
N GLU A 16 -2.21 -0.03 4.44
CA GLU A 16 -2.45 0.48 5.80
C GLU A 16 -1.17 1.05 6.42
N LYS A 17 -0.05 0.35 6.26
CA LYS A 17 1.25 0.82 6.75
C LYS A 17 1.69 2.12 6.06
N GLY A 18 1.54 2.21 4.74
CA GLY A 18 1.89 3.42 4.01
C GLY A 18 1.03 4.63 4.42
N LEU A 19 -0.27 4.42 4.61
CA LEU A 19 -1.18 5.45 5.12
C LEU A 19 -0.79 5.90 6.54
N TYR A 20 -0.40 4.98 7.41
CA TYR A 20 0.11 5.31 8.74
C TYR A 20 1.39 6.16 8.68
N LEU A 21 2.32 5.86 7.77
CA LEU A 21 3.53 6.66 7.58
C LEU A 21 3.25 8.09 7.09
N MET A 22 2.12 8.32 6.44
CA MET A 22 1.67 9.65 6.00
C MET A 22 0.75 10.35 7.01
N SER A 23 0.28 9.64 8.03
CA SER A 23 -0.67 10.17 9.02
C SER A 23 -0.01 11.14 10.00
N VAL A 24 -0.82 11.78 10.84
CA VAL A 24 -0.33 12.63 11.94
C VAL A 24 0.39 11.81 13.02
N ASP A 25 0.04 10.54 13.17
CA ASP A 25 0.54 9.63 14.22
C ASP A 25 1.89 8.97 13.87
N ARG A 26 2.48 9.33 12.73
CA ARG A 26 3.77 8.79 12.28
C ARG A 26 4.89 9.18 13.25
N ILE A 27 5.83 8.26 13.45
CA ILE A 27 7.00 8.45 14.33
C ILE A 27 7.85 9.66 13.91
N ARG A 28 7.86 10.00 12.61
CA ARG A 28 8.64 11.11 12.07
C ARG A 28 7.98 11.71 10.81
N ALA A 29 8.15 13.01 10.61
CA ALA A 29 7.94 13.66 9.31
C ALA A 29 8.76 13.04 8.18
N LEU A 30 8.07 12.58 7.13
CA LEU A 30 8.68 12.27 5.84
C LEU A 30 9.05 13.58 5.13
N SER A 31 10.19 13.60 4.46
CA SER A 31 10.52 14.65 3.50
C SER A 31 9.58 14.59 2.28
N VAL A 32 9.60 15.64 1.47
CA VAL A 32 8.83 15.69 0.22
C VAL A 32 9.20 14.53 -0.70
N HIS A 33 10.49 14.23 -0.85
CA HIS A 33 10.97 13.12 -1.68
C HIS A 33 10.50 11.77 -1.13
N GLU A 34 10.69 11.51 0.16
CA GLU A 34 10.22 10.26 0.79
C GLU A 34 8.68 10.10 0.68
N THR A 35 7.94 11.21 0.73
CA THR A 35 6.48 11.20 0.57
C THR A 35 6.09 10.87 -0.87
N VAL A 36 6.78 11.43 -1.86
CA VAL A 36 6.53 11.15 -3.28
C VAL A 36 6.83 9.68 -3.60
N ASP A 37 7.99 9.18 -3.14
CA ASP A 37 8.38 7.78 -3.34
C ASP A 37 7.34 6.83 -2.73
N LEU A 38 6.88 7.12 -1.50
CA LEU A 38 5.84 6.33 -0.83
C LEU A 38 4.50 6.38 -1.59
N ILE A 39 4.11 7.53 -2.14
CA ILE A 39 2.89 7.65 -2.95
C ILE A 39 2.98 6.79 -4.22
N GLU A 40 4.14 6.79 -4.89
CA GLU A 40 4.36 5.97 -6.08
C GLU A 40 4.31 4.47 -5.76
N GLU A 41 4.93 4.06 -4.65
CA GLU A 41 4.86 2.68 -4.15
C GLU A 41 3.41 2.27 -3.86
N LEU A 42 2.65 3.08 -3.11
CA LEU A 42 1.26 2.78 -2.78
C LEU A 42 0.36 2.70 -4.02
N ARG A 43 0.60 3.55 -5.04
CA ARG A 43 -0.11 3.47 -6.32
C ARG A 43 0.16 2.15 -7.04
N ALA A 44 1.40 1.67 -7.04
CA ALA A 44 1.74 0.37 -7.61
C ALA A 44 1.04 -0.78 -6.86
N VAL A 45 1.01 -0.73 -5.52
CA VAL A 45 0.30 -1.71 -4.68
C VAL A 45 -1.20 -1.73 -4.97
N VAL A 46 -1.84 -0.55 -5.11
CA VAL A 46 -3.26 -0.46 -5.49
C VAL A 46 -3.52 -1.06 -6.87
N ALA A 47 -2.67 -0.76 -7.86
CA ALA A 47 -2.81 -1.33 -9.19
C ALA A 47 -2.70 -2.86 -9.16
N ALA A 48 -1.74 -3.40 -8.41
CA ALA A 48 -1.56 -4.84 -8.22
C ALA A 48 -2.73 -5.49 -7.44
N ALA A 49 -3.32 -4.79 -6.48
CA ALA A 49 -4.50 -5.27 -5.76
C ALA A 49 -5.73 -5.28 -6.66
N LYS A 50 -5.94 -4.25 -7.48
CA LYS A 50 -7.03 -4.21 -8.47
C LYS A 50 -6.91 -5.34 -9.50
N ALA A 51 -5.69 -5.61 -9.97
CA ALA A 51 -5.44 -6.71 -10.91
C ALA A 51 -5.77 -8.08 -10.31
N ASP A 52 -5.51 -8.28 -9.01
CA ASP A 52 -5.86 -9.54 -8.34
C ASP A 52 -7.34 -9.63 -8.00
N ALA A 53 -7.98 -8.52 -7.66
CA ALA A 53 -9.43 -8.46 -7.46
C ALA A 53 -10.20 -8.78 -8.75
N GLY A 54 -9.67 -8.42 -9.92
CA GLY A 54 -10.27 -8.81 -11.21
C GLY A 54 -10.13 -10.29 -11.57
N LYS A 55 -9.36 -11.07 -10.79
CA LYS A 55 -9.17 -12.52 -10.96
C LYS A 55 -9.98 -13.36 -9.95
N LEU A 56 -10.65 -12.70 -8.99
CA LEU A 56 -11.59 -13.32 -8.06
C LEU A 56 -12.93 -13.60 -8.74
#